data_AF-A0A928DB57-F1
#
_entry.id   AF-A0A928DB57-F1
#
_cell.length_a   1.000
_cell.length_b   1.000
_cell.length_c   1.000
_cell.angle_alpha   90.00
_cell.angle_beta   90.00
_cell.angle_gamma   90.00
#
_symmetry.space_group_name_H-M   'P 1'
#
loop_
_entity.id
_entity.type
_entity.pdbx_description
1 polymer ?
#
loop_
_entity_poly.entity_id
_entity_poly.type
_entity_poly.pdbx_seq_one_letter_code
_entity_poly.pdbx_strand_id
1 'polypeptide(L)'
;MPLVSAGNGNHPHSGSRLREFRDGTGHIHLRIVRMCADHHYPQIFSVHVRPFLLHLSAPPQIRITPLKKHARWPAATPLPTARHCIKTAIQFMRNHAVKTFSIAQTAEMWYLAFPMKPTIVRNGIVIVFCDPMYQALREKISGVYSAATKYGWQILPVSDSPTKESIVRQIGIWNPIGIIIDPIHSTEKIPAIPKCRTPIILMGRDNYRDRQIFDCSCQDTSLSVTAAINELNSTRTYASYAFIGHSSNAYWSRDRGTRFREGVKNLGCFHEYTGPSIETIEGVSALVDWMKRLPKPCGLFLATDHLATSVFHALRMAHIHIPHEIAVISVDNVTHICQNVTPNLTSVMVNFSKAGENAIELLKRRIENPKSPVKTLTYGIIGVVKRASTSRPYTDKRLVNAVEFIANNSCSRISSKDVTDCMGCSRRMAEELFRRHTGVSILQAIQAARIATAKNLLKNGNMAIDDIPSFCGYDSTAFFKTVFRRETGMTMREWRNKFGDQSV
;
A
#
# COMPACT_ATOMS: atom_id res chain seq x y z
N MET A 1 -18.59 -31.89 -67.89
CA MET A 1 -17.86 -33.09 -68.39
C MET A 1 -16.77 -32.64 -69.36
N PRO A 2 -15.61 -33.30 -69.48
CA PRO A 2 -15.03 -34.34 -68.62
C PRO A 2 -13.62 -34.00 -68.07
N LEU A 3 -13.16 -34.90 -67.18
CA LEU A 3 -11.81 -35.02 -66.59
C LEU A 3 -10.77 -35.49 -67.60
N VAL A 4 -9.50 -35.08 -67.42
CA VAL A 4 -8.30 -35.88 -67.77
C VAL A 4 -7.21 -35.65 -66.69
N SER A 5 -6.63 -36.76 -66.22
CA SER A 5 -5.49 -36.93 -65.30
C SER A 5 -4.16 -36.55 -66.00
N ALA A 6 -2.95 -36.47 -65.44
CA ALA A 6 -2.28 -36.88 -64.21
C ALA A 6 -1.00 -36.02 -64.06
N GLY A 7 -0.37 -35.97 -62.89
CA GLY A 7 1.00 -35.48 -62.76
C GLY A 7 1.39 -35.02 -61.35
N ASN A 8 2.08 -35.90 -60.62
CA ASN A 8 2.73 -35.63 -59.33
C ASN A 8 3.79 -34.52 -59.43
N GLY A 9 3.91 -33.71 -58.37
CA GLY A 9 5.12 -32.95 -58.07
C GLY A 9 4.93 -31.43 -57.95
N ASN A 10 4.68 -30.98 -56.72
CA ASN A 10 5.03 -29.68 -56.09
C ASN A 10 3.87 -29.10 -55.28
N HIS A 11 4.10 -28.94 -53.97
CA HIS A 11 3.28 -28.13 -53.09
C HIS A 11 3.13 -26.70 -53.67
N PRO A 12 1.91 -26.15 -53.82
CA PRO A 12 1.75 -24.77 -54.24
C PRO A 12 2.13 -23.82 -53.09
N HIS A 13 3.08 -22.93 -53.36
CA HIS A 13 3.38 -21.77 -52.52
C HIS A 13 2.08 -21.03 -52.13
N SER A 14 1.96 -20.66 -50.85
CA SER A 14 0.87 -19.81 -50.34
C SER A 14 1.02 -18.37 -50.86
N GLY A 15 0.70 -18.14 -52.14
CA GLY A 15 0.73 -16.82 -52.76
C GLY A 15 -0.60 -16.09 -52.59
N SER A 16 -0.58 -14.88 -52.01
CA SER A 16 -1.71 -13.95 -52.07
C SER A 16 -1.64 -13.17 -53.40
N ARG A 17 -2.75 -13.08 -54.13
CA ARG A 17 -2.84 -12.29 -55.38
C ARG A 17 -3.66 -11.02 -55.12
N LEU A 18 -3.08 -9.86 -55.43
CA LEU A 18 -3.72 -8.54 -55.40
C LEU A 18 -4.10 -8.15 -56.83
N ARG A 19 -5.35 -7.71 -57.07
CA ARG A 19 -5.74 -7.07 -58.34
C ARG A 19 -6.38 -5.71 -58.05
N GLU A 20 -5.90 -4.68 -58.74
CA GLU A 20 -6.43 -3.32 -58.73
C GLU A 20 -7.50 -3.18 -59.83
N PHE A 21 -8.62 -2.54 -59.50
CA PHE A 21 -9.59 -2.07 -60.47
C PHE A 21 -9.90 -0.60 -60.18
N ARG A 22 -9.97 0.21 -61.23
CA ARG A 22 -10.48 1.57 -61.16
C ARG A 22 -11.82 1.62 -61.84
N ASP A 23 -12.82 2.18 -61.18
CA ASP A 23 -14.07 2.49 -61.86
C ASP A 23 -13.97 3.86 -62.57
N GLY A 24 -14.89 4.11 -63.50
CA GLY A 24 -14.95 5.36 -64.27
C GLY A 24 -15.25 6.61 -63.43
N THR A 25 -15.35 6.49 -62.09
CA THR A 25 -15.57 7.60 -61.16
C THR A 25 -14.37 7.87 -60.24
N GLY A 26 -13.23 7.20 -60.48
CA GLY A 26 -11.97 7.43 -59.76
C GLY A 26 -11.85 6.66 -58.44
N HIS A 27 -12.75 5.72 -58.14
CA HIS A 27 -12.61 4.86 -56.97
C HIS A 27 -11.59 3.75 -57.22
N ILE A 28 -10.71 3.51 -56.24
CA ILE A 28 -9.73 2.42 -56.28
C ILE A 28 -10.29 1.23 -55.51
N HIS A 29 -10.48 0.11 -56.20
CA HIS A 29 -10.93 -1.15 -55.64
C HIS A 29 -9.76 -2.12 -55.55
N LEU A 30 -9.39 -2.49 -54.32
CA LEU A 30 -8.36 -3.51 -54.08
C LEU A 30 -9.03 -4.83 -53.74
N ARG A 31 -8.83 -5.84 -54.59
CA ARG A 31 -9.33 -7.20 -54.38
C ARG A 31 -8.18 -8.09 -53.95
N ILE A 32 -8.25 -8.59 -52.71
CA ILE A 32 -7.27 -9.53 -52.15
C ILE A 32 -7.89 -10.91 -52.15
N VAL A 33 -7.26 -11.85 -52.86
CA VAL A 33 -7.63 -13.27 -52.84
C VAL A 33 -6.53 -14.03 -52.13
N ARG A 34 -6.89 -14.67 -51.01
CA ARG A 34 -6.01 -15.56 -50.26
C ARG A 34 -6.61 -16.96 -50.26
N MET A 35 -5.84 -17.94 -50.73
CA MET A 35 -6.13 -19.35 -50.45
C MET A 35 -5.54 -19.69 -49.08
N CYS A 36 -6.39 -20.04 -48.13
CA CYS A 36 -5.96 -20.63 -46.86
C CYS A 36 -5.82 -22.14 -47.06
N ALA A 37 -4.73 -22.72 -46.56
CA ALA A 37 -4.46 -24.15 -46.68
C ALA A 37 -5.55 -25.05 -46.04
N ASP A 38 -6.30 -24.51 -45.08
CA ASP A 38 -7.26 -25.29 -44.29
C ASP A 38 -8.73 -25.15 -44.73
N HIS A 39 -9.06 -24.39 -45.78
CA HIS A 39 -10.47 -24.18 -46.18
C HIS A 39 -10.63 -24.28 -47.70
N HIS A 40 -11.52 -25.16 -48.17
CA HIS A 40 -11.82 -25.43 -49.60
C HIS A 40 -12.56 -24.29 -50.33
N TYR A 41 -12.61 -23.07 -49.77
CA TYR A 41 -13.24 -21.90 -50.41
C TYR A 41 -12.33 -20.66 -50.35
N PRO A 42 -12.15 -19.91 -51.46
CA PRO A 42 -11.36 -18.68 -51.45
C PRO A 42 -12.02 -17.58 -50.62
N GLN A 43 -11.27 -16.99 -49.68
CA GLN A 43 -11.73 -15.79 -48.97
C GLN A 43 -11.39 -14.55 -49.82
N ILE A 44 -12.45 -13.82 -50.21
CA ILE A 44 -12.35 -12.62 -51.06
C ILE A 44 -12.69 -11.39 -50.22
N PHE A 45 -11.75 -10.47 -50.13
CA PHE A 45 -11.92 -9.19 -49.43
C PHE A 45 -11.91 -8.04 -50.43
N SER A 46 -12.77 -7.03 -50.21
CA SER A 46 -12.77 -5.78 -50.97
C SER A 46 -12.61 -4.61 -50.03
N VAL A 47 -11.59 -3.79 -50.30
CA VAL A 47 -11.33 -2.54 -49.60
C VAL A 47 -11.71 -1.41 -50.54
N HIS A 48 -12.64 -0.57 -50.09
CA HIS A 48 -13.07 0.63 -50.82
C HIS A 48 -12.40 1.85 -50.22
N VAL A 49 -11.70 2.64 -51.05
CA VAL A 49 -11.10 3.92 -50.66
C VAL A 49 -11.78 5.01 -51.49
N ARG A 50 -12.52 5.92 -50.84
CA ARG A 50 -13.09 7.10 -51.50
C ARG A 50 -12.04 8.20 -51.63
N PRO A 51 -11.85 8.80 -52.82
CA PRO A 51 -11.04 10.01 -52.94
C PRO A 51 -11.77 11.20 -52.29
N PHE A 52 -10.99 12.06 -51.65
CA PHE A 52 -11.46 13.25 -50.94
C PHE A 52 -11.69 14.39 -51.95
N LEU A 53 -12.90 14.95 -52.02
CA LEU A 53 -13.11 16.31 -52.52
C LEU A 53 -13.00 17.25 -51.31
N LEU A 54 -12.07 18.20 -51.41
CA LEU A 54 -11.81 19.24 -50.41
C LEU A 54 -13.11 19.99 -50.09
N HIS A 55 -13.73 19.71 -48.94
CA HIS A 55 -14.54 20.61 -48.11
C HIS A 55 -15.48 19.77 -47.24
N LEU A 56 -15.04 19.46 -46.01
CA LEU A 56 -15.81 19.31 -44.76
C LEU A 56 -15.04 18.42 -43.76
N SER A 57 -14.94 18.90 -42.53
CA SER A 57 -14.16 18.39 -41.42
C SER A 57 -14.76 17.13 -40.76
N ALA A 58 -14.50 15.95 -41.33
CA ALA A 58 -14.74 14.65 -40.71
C ALA A 58 -13.66 13.62 -41.13
N PRO A 59 -13.29 12.63 -40.26
CA PRO A 59 -12.25 11.66 -40.57
C PRO A 59 -12.63 10.68 -41.71
N PRO A 60 -11.65 10.13 -42.46
CA PRO A 60 -11.91 9.18 -43.54
C PRO A 60 -12.54 7.88 -43.02
N GLN A 61 -13.66 7.47 -43.61
CA GLN A 61 -14.31 6.20 -43.28
C GLN A 61 -13.71 5.05 -44.11
N ILE A 62 -12.94 4.17 -43.46
CA ILE A 62 -12.52 2.89 -44.05
C ILE A 62 -13.62 1.86 -43.79
N ARG A 63 -14.29 1.40 -44.86
CA ARG A 63 -15.32 0.36 -44.76
C ARG A 63 -14.81 -0.95 -45.35
N ILE A 64 -14.76 -1.99 -44.52
CA ILE A 64 -14.43 -3.36 -44.93
C ILE A 64 -15.74 -4.14 -44.99
N THR A 65 -16.14 -4.58 -46.18
CA THR A 65 -17.39 -5.33 -46.38
C THR A 65 -17.13 -6.69 -47.01
N PRO A 66 -17.71 -7.79 -46.49
CA PRO A 66 -17.62 -9.11 -47.09
C PRO A 66 -18.51 -9.20 -48.35
N LEU A 67 -18.04 -9.94 -49.37
CA LEU A 67 -18.64 -9.97 -50.71
C LEU A 67 -19.85 -10.91 -50.89
N LYS A 68 -20.47 -11.41 -49.81
CA LYS A 68 -21.72 -12.19 -49.88
C LYS A 68 -22.70 -11.77 -48.78
N LYS A 69 -23.92 -11.39 -49.18
CA LYS A 69 -25.03 -10.90 -48.34
C LYS A 69 -25.58 -11.89 -47.29
N HIS A 70 -24.99 -13.07 -47.10
CA HIS A 70 -25.50 -14.10 -46.17
C HIS A 70 -24.45 -14.75 -45.24
N ALA A 71 -23.24 -14.19 -45.08
CA ALA A 71 -22.28 -14.73 -44.11
C ALA A 71 -22.35 -13.96 -42.78
N ARG A 72 -22.98 -14.56 -41.74
CA ARG A 72 -22.74 -14.17 -40.35
C ARG A 72 -21.24 -14.32 -40.05
N TRP A 73 -20.63 -13.33 -39.40
CA TRP A 73 -19.29 -13.48 -38.85
C TRP A 73 -19.26 -14.67 -37.88
N PRO A 74 -18.35 -15.64 -38.00
CA PRO A 74 -18.04 -16.52 -36.88
C PRO A 74 -17.41 -15.64 -35.80
N ALA A 75 -17.85 -15.80 -34.54
CA ALA A 75 -17.39 -15.04 -33.37
C ALA A 75 -15.88 -15.22 -33.04
N ALA A 76 -15.10 -15.81 -33.93
CA ALA A 76 -13.67 -16.04 -33.80
C ALA A 76 -12.99 -15.77 -35.15
N THR A 77 -12.74 -14.50 -35.47
CA THR A 77 -11.74 -14.17 -36.49
C THR A 77 -10.43 -13.89 -35.77
N PRO A 78 -9.34 -14.65 -36.01
CA PRO A 78 -8.09 -14.43 -35.30
C PRO A 78 -7.53 -13.02 -35.56
N LEU A 79 -7.19 -12.29 -34.48
CA LEU A 79 -6.46 -11.02 -34.51
C LEU A 79 -5.27 -10.97 -35.51
N PRO A 80 -4.51 -12.06 -35.73
CA PRO A 80 -3.43 -12.12 -36.73
C PRO A 80 -3.86 -11.77 -38.16
N THR A 81 -5.09 -12.11 -38.56
CA THR A 81 -5.58 -11.92 -39.93
C THR A 81 -5.86 -10.43 -40.21
N ALA A 82 -6.46 -9.73 -39.25
CA ALA A 82 -6.66 -8.28 -39.33
C ALA A 82 -5.32 -7.52 -39.33
N ARG A 83 -4.38 -7.95 -38.48
CA ARG A 83 -3.03 -7.35 -38.40
C ARG A 83 -2.24 -7.50 -39.70
N HIS A 84 -2.38 -8.64 -40.38
CA HIS A 84 -1.73 -8.89 -41.66
C HIS A 84 -2.34 -8.03 -42.79
N CYS A 85 -3.67 -7.93 -42.86
CA CYS A 85 -4.35 -7.07 -43.83
C CYS A 85 -3.95 -5.58 -43.69
N ILE A 86 -3.85 -5.09 -42.45
CA ILE A 86 -3.41 -3.71 -42.16
C ILE A 86 -1.95 -3.50 -42.59
N LYS A 87 -1.05 -4.45 -42.31
CA LYS A 87 0.36 -4.37 -42.75
C LYS A 87 0.49 -4.32 -44.28
N THR A 88 -0.27 -5.14 -44.99
CA THR A 88 -0.23 -5.18 -46.46
C THR A 88 -0.82 -3.90 -47.07
N ALA A 89 -1.88 -3.34 -46.48
CA ALA A 89 -2.45 -2.05 -46.90
C ALA A 89 -1.47 -0.87 -46.70
N ILE A 90 -0.76 -0.84 -45.57
CA ILE A 90 0.26 0.19 -45.29
C ILE A 90 1.46 0.08 -46.24
N GLN A 91 1.91 -1.14 -46.54
CA GLN A 91 3.01 -1.36 -47.50
C GLN A 91 2.63 -0.92 -48.92
N PHE A 92 1.37 -1.14 -49.31
CA PHE A 92 0.83 -0.65 -50.59
C PHE A 92 0.79 0.88 -50.66
N MET A 93 0.35 1.56 -49.59
CA MET A 93 0.34 3.02 -49.50
C MET A 93 1.75 3.63 -49.53
N ARG A 94 2.74 2.95 -48.95
CA ARG A 94 4.16 3.35 -49.02
C ARG A 94 4.71 3.31 -50.45
N ASN A 95 4.37 2.28 -51.22
CA ASN A 95 4.92 2.08 -52.55
C ASN A 95 4.33 3.04 -53.62
N HIS A 96 3.18 3.67 -53.35
CA HIS A 96 2.47 4.53 -54.32
C HIS A 96 2.48 6.03 -53.96
N ALA A 97 3.43 6.48 -53.12
CA ALA A 97 3.78 7.89 -52.90
C ALA A 97 2.58 8.87 -52.77
N VAL A 98 1.63 8.58 -51.88
CA VAL A 98 0.58 9.57 -51.52
C VAL A 98 1.22 10.63 -50.62
N LYS A 99 1.67 11.73 -51.23
CA LYS A 99 2.52 12.78 -50.64
C LYS A 99 1.83 13.75 -49.66
N THR A 100 0.61 13.50 -49.22
CA THR A 100 -0.12 14.42 -48.33
C THR A 100 -0.71 13.69 -47.13
N PHE A 101 0.12 13.49 -46.10
CA PHE A 101 -0.36 13.20 -44.74
C PHE A 101 0.45 14.07 -43.77
N SER A 102 -0.25 14.82 -42.91
CA SER A 102 0.39 15.69 -41.93
C SER A 102 1.07 14.86 -40.83
N ILE A 103 2.16 15.40 -40.29
CA ILE A 103 3.10 14.75 -39.37
C ILE A 103 2.42 14.11 -38.13
N ALA A 104 1.23 14.59 -37.74
CA ALA A 104 0.47 14.05 -36.61
C ALA A 104 -0.14 12.65 -36.89
N GLN A 105 -0.56 12.37 -38.13
CA GLN A 105 -1.20 11.10 -38.49
C GLN A 105 -0.18 9.98 -38.79
N THR A 106 1.04 10.36 -39.18
CA THR A 106 2.13 9.39 -39.37
C THR A 106 2.62 8.83 -38.03
N ALA A 107 2.53 9.60 -36.94
CA ALA A 107 2.94 9.18 -35.60
C ALA A 107 2.03 8.07 -35.02
N GLU A 108 0.71 8.16 -35.19
CA GLU A 108 -0.22 7.12 -34.75
C GLU A 108 -0.06 5.80 -35.52
N MET A 109 0.21 5.87 -36.83
CA MET A 109 0.48 4.66 -37.63
C MET A 109 1.89 4.08 -37.39
N TRP A 110 2.89 4.90 -37.05
CA TRP A 110 4.24 4.44 -36.71
C TRP A 110 4.27 3.61 -35.42
N TYR A 111 3.49 3.99 -34.41
CA TYR A 111 3.43 3.28 -33.12
C TYR A 111 2.93 1.82 -33.23
N LEU A 112 2.15 1.49 -34.27
CA LEU A 112 1.61 0.15 -34.48
C LEU A 112 2.53 -0.79 -35.29
N ALA A 113 3.56 -0.26 -35.96
CA ALA A 113 4.30 -1.00 -37.00
C ALA A 113 5.73 -1.43 -36.63
N PHE A 114 6.42 -0.77 -35.69
CA PHE A 114 7.81 -1.10 -35.33
C PHE A 114 8.04 -1.09 -33.82
N PRO A 115 8.38 -2.24 -33.17
CA PRO A 115 9.00 -2.20 -31.86
C PRO A 115 10.46 -1.77 -32.06
N MET A 116 10.76 -0.49 -31.82
CA MET A 116 12.15 -0.02 -31.74
C MET A 116 12.86 -0.71 -30.55
N LYS A 117 14.17 -0.98 -30.73
CA LYS A 117 15.08 -1.44 -29.65
C LYS A 117 14.98 -0.50 -28.42
N PRO A 118 15.16 -1.02 -27.19
CA PRO A 118 14.52 -0.51 -25.99
C PRO A 118 15.13 0.83 -25.59
N THR A 119 14.52 1.90 -26.06
CA THR A 119 14.69 3.22 -25.47
C THR A 119 13.40 3.44 -24.71
N ILE A 120 13.42 3.10 -23.40
CA ILE A 120 12.37 3.24 -22.38
C ILE A 120 10.95 3.33 -22.95
N VAL A 121 10.12 2.30 -22.75
CA VAL A 121 8.70 2.34 -23.14
C VAL A 121 8.05 3.58 -22.49
N ARG A 122 7.90 4.66 -23.27
CA ARG A 122 7.15 5.85 -22.88
C ARG A 122 5.67 5.50 -22.98
N ASN A 123 4.89 5.85 -21.95
CA ASN A 123 3.43 5.66 -21.86
C ASN A 123 2.99 4.18 -21.73
N GLY A 124 3.52 3.45 -20.75
CA GLY A 124 3.10 2.07 -20.42
C GLY A 124 2.22 1.99 -19.16
N ILE A 125 1.32 1.01 -19.11
CA ILE A 125 0.47 0.72 -17.93
C ILE A 125 1.19 -0.30 -17.02
N VAL A 126 1.31 0.02 -15.74
CA VAL A 126 1.77 -0.89 -14.69
C VAL A 126 0.59 -1.22 -13.79
N ILE A 127 0.35 -2.51 -13.60
CA ILE A 127 -0.72 -2.98 -12.72
C ILE A 127 -0.15 -3.23 -11.33
N VAL A 128 -0.82 -2.74 -10.30
CA VAL A 128 -0.38 -2.89 -8.91
C VAL A 128 -1.46 -3.59 -8.13
N PHE A 129 -1.25 -4.87 -7.82
CA PHE A 129 -2.09 -5.60 -6.89
C PHE A 129 -1.74 -5.17 -5.47
N CYS A 130 -2.64 -4.40 -4.85
CA CYS A 130 -2.44 -3.83 -3.52
C CYS A 130 -3.80 -3.52 -2.88
N ASP A 131 -3.94 -3.78 -1.59
CA ASP A 131 -5.09 -3.39 -0.78
C ASP A 131 -4.79 -2.06 -0.06
N PRO A 132 -5.43 -0.93 -0.40
CA PRO A 132 -5.13 0.35 0.22
C PRO A 132 -5.66 0.50 1.66
N MET A 133 -6.27 -0.53 2.26
CA MET A 133 -6.83 -0.47 3.62
C MET A 133 -5.79 -0.10 4.69
N TYR A 134 -4.54 -0.55 4.56
CA TYR A 134 -3.48 -0.30 5.55
C TYR A 134 -2.58 0.89 5.17
N GLN A 135 -2.16 1.69 6.16
CA GLN A 135 -1.30 2.86 5.93
C GLN A 135 0.01 2.48 5.21
N ALA A 136 0.66 1.41 5.64
CA ALA A 136 1.88 0.89 5.01
C ALA A 136 1.70 0.65 3.50
N LEU A 137 0.54 0.13 3.09
CA LEU A 137 0.24 -0.16 1.69
C LEU A 137 0.00 1.12 0.88
N ARG A 138 -0.65 2.13 1.47
CA ARG A 138 -0.80 3.46 0.86
C ARG A 138 0.55 4.14 0.63
N GLU A 139 1.45 4.06 1.60
CA GLU A 139 2.80 4.65 1.47
C GLU A 139 3.65 3.94 0.41
N LYS A 140 3.55 2.62 0.32
CA LYS A 140 4.14 1.82 -0.77
C LYS A 140 3.62 2.25 -2.13
N ILE A 141 2.30 2.34 -2.29
CA ILE A 141 1.66 2.82 -3.52
C ILE A 141 2.15 4.23 -3.87
N SER A 142 2.25 5.14 -2.89
CA SER A 142 2.78 6.49 -3.09
C SER A 142 4.22 6.45 -3.65
N GLY A 143 5.06 5.55 -3.15
CA GLY A 143 6.41 5.30 -3.69
C GLY A 143 6.39 4.81 -5.14
N VAL A 144 5.47 3.90 -5.47
CA VAL A 144 5.27 3.42 -6.85
C VAL A 144 4.90 4.57 -7.77
N TYR A 145 3.89 5.38 -7.42
CA TYR A 145 3.50 6.55 -8.21
C TYR A 145 4.66 7.53 -8.40
N SER A 146 5.33 7.91 -7.31
CA SER A 146 6.45 8.85 -7.32
C SER A 146 7.56 8.40 -8.27
N ALA A 147 7.95 7.12 -8.24
CA ALA A 147 8.98 6.60 -9.13
C ALA A 147 8.50 6.41 -10.57
N ALA A 148 7.25 6.00 -10.78
CA ALA A 148 6.69 5.74 -12.11
C ALA A 148 6.50 7.01 -12.96
N THR A 149 6.15 8.14 -12.32
CA THR A 149 5.98 9.43 -13.02
C THR A 149 7.23 9.85 -13.77
N LYS A 150 8.43 9.53 -13.26
CA LYS A 150 9.73 9.82 -13.90
C LYS A 150 9.88 9.15 -15.29
N TYR A 151 9.11 8.09 -15.54
CA TYR A 151 9.14 7.32 -16.78
C TYR A 151 7.86 7.52 -17.64
N GLY A 152 6.93 8.35 -17.19
CA GLY A 152 5.63 8.52 -17.84
C GLY A 152 4.77 7.25 -17.81
N TRP A 153 4.94 6.40 -16.80
CA TRP A 153 4.15 5.18 -16.63
C TRP A 153 2.86 5.45 -15.87
N GLN A 154 1.78 4.86 -16.34
CA GLN A 154 0.46 4.94 -15.70
C GLN A 154 0.31 3.78 -14.73
N ILE A 155 -0.13 4.08 -13.51
CA ILE A 155 -0.34 3.07 -12.48
C ILE A 155 -1.84 2.74 -12.40
N LEU A 156 -2.16 1.46 -12.51
CA LEU A 156 -3.51 0.94 -12.31
C LEU A 156 -3.54 0.07 -11.04
N PRO A 157 -4.03 0.61 -9.91
CA PRO A 157 -4.19 -0.18 -8.69
C PRO A 157 -5.36 -1.16 -8.86
N VAL A 158 -5.16 -2.38 -8.38
CA VAL A 158 -6.16 -3.46 -8.38
C VAL A 158 -6.27 -3.99 -6.96
N SER A 159 -7.47 -3.88 -6.37
CA SER A 159 -7.77 -4.34 -5.01
C SER A 159 -8.15 -5.82 -4.93
N ASP A 160 -8.32 -6.50 -6.07
CA ASP A 160 -8.57 -7.95 -6.10
C ASP A 160 -7.38 -8.72 -5.55
N SER A 161 -7.65 -9.85 -4.89
CA SER A 161 -6.60 -10.83 -4.56
C SER A 161 -5.86 -11.25 -5.83
N PRO A 162 -4.50 -11.29 -5.81
CA PRO A 162 -3.69 -11.56 -7.00
C PRO A 162 -3.69 -13.05 -7.40
N THR A 163 -4.85 -13.64 -7.73
CA THR A 163 -4.92 -15.03 -8.20
C THR A 163 -4.34 -15.18 -9.62
N LYS A 164 -4.01 -16.41 -10.02
CA LYS A 164 -3.54 -16.70 -11.39
C LYS A 164 -4.52 -16.16 -12.43
N GLU A 165 -5.80 -16.40 -12.21
CA GLU A 165 -6.90 -16.01 -13.09
C GLU A 165 -7.02 -14.48 -13.14
N SER A 166 -6.93 -13.80 -12.00
CA SER A 166 -6.97 -12.34 -11.92
C SER A 166 -5.78 -11.73 -12.67
N ILE A 167 -4.56 -12.24 -12.45
CA ILE A 167 -3.36 -11.78 -13.16
C ILE A 167 -3.50 -11.97 -14.68
N VAL A 168 -3.90 -13.15 -15.15
CA VAL A 168 -4.10 -13.43 -16.58
C VAL A 168 -5.16 -12.50 -17.18
N ARG A 169 -6.28 -12.29 -16.48
CA ARG A 169 -7.35 -11.39 -16.91
C ARG A 169 -6.84 -9.97 -17.07
N GLN A 170 -6.12 -9.46 -16.08
CA GLN A 170 -5.56 -8.11 -16.11
C GLN A 170 -4.52 -7.94 -17.24
N ILE A 171 -3.69 -8.94 -17.49
CA ILE A 171 -2.76 -8.94 -18.64
C ILE A 171 -3.54 -8.87 -19.97
N GLY A 172 -4.60 -9.67 -20.12
CA GLY A 172 -5.39 -9.71 -21.34
C GLY A 172 -6.15 -8.41 -21.65
N ILE A 173 -6.64 -7.73 -20.61
CA ILE A 173 -7.40 -6.48 -20.75
C ILE A 173 -6.47 -5.30 -21.05
N TRP A 174 -5.41 -5.14 -20.26
CA TRP A 174 -4.63 -3.91 -20.25
C TRP A 174 -3.31 -3.98 -21.00
N ASN A 175 -2.85 -5.19 -21.34
CA ASN A 175 -1.52 -5.43 -21.93
C ASN A 175 -0.40 -4.63 -21.22
N PRO A 176 -0.24 -4.80 -19.89
CA PRO A 176 0.63 -3.97 -19.08
C PRO A 176 2.11 -4.25 -19.37
N ILE A 177 2.95 -3.23 -19.18
CA ILE A 177 4.41 -3.33 -19.29
C ILE A 177 5.03 -4.01 -18.08
N GLY A 178 4.28 -4.12 -16.97
CA GLY A 178 4.72 -4.75 -15.74
C GLY A 178 3.60 -4.92 -14.74
N ILE A 179 3.81 -5.82 -13.79
CA ILE A 179 2.91 -6.05 -12.67
C ILE A 179 3.72 -5.98 -11.39
N ILE A 180 3.18 -5.26 -10.40
CA ILE A 180 3.68 -5.24 -9.04
C ILE A 180 2.64 -5.95 -8.19
N ILE A 181 3.10 -6.89 -7.36
CA ILE A 181 2.25 -7.62 -6.44
C ILE A 181 2.74 -7.34 -5.02
N ASP A 182 1.89 -6.71 -4.21
CA ASP A 182 2.01 -6.77 -2.76
C ASP A 182 1.11 -7.92 -2.27
N PRO A 183 1.68 -9.06 -1.86
CA PRO A 183 0.90 -10.20 -1.41
C PRO A 183 0.26 -9.88 -0.05
N ILE A 184 -0.98 -9.39 -0.12
CA ILE A 184 -1.79 -9.08 1.06
C ILE A 184 -2.31 -10.39 1.66
N HIS A 185 -2.35 -10.43 2.99
CA HIS A 185 -2.86 -11.51 3.84
C HIS A 185 -1.94 -12.73 4.02
N SER A 186 -2.07 -13.27 5.24
CA SER A 186 -1.29 -14.26 5.99
C SER A 186 -0.80 -15.53 5.29
N THR A 187 -1.05 -15.75 4.00
CA THR A 187 -0.58 -16.97 3.34
C THR A 187 0.90 -16.84 2.97
N GLU A 188 1.73 -17.76 3.43
CA GLU A 188 3.16 -17.87 3.08
C GLU A 188 3.40 -18.24 1.60
N LYS A 189 2.34 -18.28 0.80
CA LYS A 189 2.37 -18.72 -0.58
C LYS A 189 2.17 -17.51 -1.48
N ILE A 190 3.10 -17.29 -2.40
CA ILE A 190 2.81 -16.47 -3.57
C ILE A 190 1.62 -17.13 -4.26
N PRO A 191 0.62 -16.37 -4.74
CA PRO A 191 -0.34 -16.93 -5.67
C PRO A 191 0.39 -17.63 -6.82
N ALA A 192 -0.22 -18.67 -7.40
CA ALA A 192 0.37 -19.35 -8.56
C ALA A 192 0.52 -18.36 -9.73
N ILE A 193 1.70 -17.79 -9.90
CA ILE A 193 1.95 -16.79 -10.94
C ILE A 193 2.00 -17.49 -12.31
N PRO A 194 1.24 -17.03 -13.32
CA PRO A 194 1.29 -17.61 -14.65
C PRO A 194 2.65 -17.36 -15.30
N LYS A 195 3.14 -18.34 -16.07
CA LYS A 195 4.25 -18.11 -17.01
C LYS A 195 3.81 -17.09 -18.05
N CYS A 196 4.32 -15.87 -17.97
CA CYS A 196 4.00 -14.80 -18.90
C CYS A 196 5.26 -13.99 -19.25
N ARG A 197 5.18 -13.22 -20.33
CA ARG A 197 6.29 -12.34 -20.77
C ARG A 197 6.33 -11.02 -20.01
N THR A 198 5.21 -10.63 -19.40
CA THR A 198 5.12 -9.40 -18.61
C THR A 198 5.94 -9.57 -17.33
N PRO A 199 6.91 -8.68 -17.06
CA PRO A 199 7.65 -8.67 -15.81
C PRO A 199 6.75 -8.57 -14.57
N ILE A 200 7.06 -9.36 -13.56
CA ILE A 200 6.35 -9.34 -12.28
C ILE A 200 7.36 -9.05 -11.18
N ILE A 201 7.07 -8.03 -10.38
CA ILE A 201 7.88 -7.60 -9.24
C ILE A 201 7.07 -7.83 -7.97
N LEU A 202 7.72 -8.38 -6.95
CA LEU A 202 7.10 -8.55 -5.64
C LEU A 202 7.49 -7.41 -4.71
N MET A 203 6.51 -6.86 -4.02
CA MET A 203 6.70 -5.84 -2.99
C MET A 203 6.31 -6.46 -1.66
N GLY A 204 7.26 -7.05 -0.94
CA GLY A 204 6.92 -7.88 0.21
C GLY A 204 7.86 -9.06 0.43
N ARG A 205 7.34 -10.07 1.13
CA ARG A 205 8.06 -10.84 2.16
C ARG A 205 9.27 -11.67 1.72
N ASP A 206 10.15 -11.76 2.71
CA ASP A 206 11.39 -12.51 2.84
C ASP A 206 11.24 -14.05 2.94
N ASN A 207 10.11 -14.69 2.70
CA ASN A 207 10.06 -16.16 2.88
C ASN A 207 9.18 -16.91 1.90
N TYR A 208 9.05 -16.36 0.70
CA TYR A 208 8.64 -17.22 -0.39
C TYR A 208 9.73 -18.27 -0.61
N ARG A 209 9.34 -19.54 -0.60
CA ARG A 209 10.18 -20.67 -1.08
C ARG A 209 10.79 -20.39 -2.46
N ASP A 210 10.25 -19.40 -3.17
CA ASP A 210 10.58 -18.94 -4.51
C ASP A 210 11.27 -17.55 -4.58
N ARG A 211 11.99 -17.09 -3.53
CA ARG A 211 12.77 -15.82 -3.58
C ARG A 211 13.70 -15.70 -4.80
N GLN A 212 14.08 -16.83 -5.40
CA GLN A 212 14.95 -16.88 -6.58
C GLN A 212 14.20 -16.74 -7.91
N ILE A 213 12.87 -16.59 -7.91
CA ILE A 213 12.05 -16.60 -9.13
C ILE A 213 11.68 -15.18 -9.59
N PHE A 214 11.44 -14.24 -8.66
CA PHE A 214 10.99 -12.88 -8.99
C PHE A 214 11.85 -11.83 -8.32
N ASP A 215 12.10 -10.72 -9.03
CA ASP A 215 12.70 -9.54 -8.39
C ASP A 215 11.78 -9.04 -7.27
N CYS A 216 12.38 -8.66 -6.14
CA CYS A 216 11.61 -8.27 -4.97
C CYS A 216 12.19 -7.08 -4.21
N SER A 217 11.28 -6.29 -3.64
CA SER A 217 11.59 -5.24 -2.67
C SER A 217 11.20 -5.72 -1.27
N CYS A 218 12.17 -5.90 -0.39
CA CYS A 218 12.00 -6.52 0.94
C CYS A 218 12.39 -5.57 2.07
N GLN A 219 11.65 -5.63 3.19
CA GLN A 219 12.02 -4.86 4.38
C GLN A 219 13.25 -5.49 5.04
N ASP A 220 14.21 -4.67 5.43
CA ASP A 220 15.23 -5.10 6.39
C ASP A 220 14.64 -5.08 7.81
N THR A 221 14.11 -6.23 8.25
CA THR A 221 13.53 -6.38 9.59
C THR A 221 14.56 -6.12 10.69
N SER A 222 15.84 -6.45 10.44
CA SER A 222 16.90 -6.32 11.44
C SER A 222 17.10 -4.86 11.83
N LEU A 223 17.09 -3.94 10.86
CA LEU A 223 17.16 -2.50 11.14
C LEU A 223 16.02 -2.01 12.04
N SER A 224 14.79 -2.49 11.82
CA SER A 224 13.64 -2.10 12.65
C SER A 224 13.76 -2.62 14.08
N VAL A 225 14.17 -3.88 14.25
CA VAL A 225 14.33 -4.51 15.56
C VAL A 225 15.50 -3.88 16.33
N THR A 226 16.64 -3.68 15.69
CA THR A 226 17.80 -3.01 16.32
C THR A 226 17.45 -1.60 16.78
N ALA A 227 16.74 -0.83 15.96
CA ALA A 227 16.28 0.51 16.35
C ALA A 227 15.34 0.47 17.57
N ALA A 228 14.45 -0.53 17.64
CA ALA A 228 13.56 -0.69 18.79
C ALA A 228 14.32 -1.03 20.08
N ILE A 229 15.29 -1.96 20.00
CA ILE A 229 16.15 -2.35 21.14
C ILE A 229 16.96 -1.15 21.64
N ASN A 230 17.56 -0.39 20.71
CA ASN A 230 18.34 0.80 21.04
C ASN A 230 17.49 1.88 21.71
N GLU A 231 16.26 2.08 21.24
CA GLU A 231 15.35 3.04 21.85
C GLU A 231 14.94 2.61 23.26
N LEU A 232 14.54 1.35 23.46
CA LEU A 232 14.20 0.84 24.79
C LEU A 232 15.34 1.10 25.78
N ASN A 233 16.57 0.77 25.38
CA ASN A 233 17.78 0.91 26.20
C ASN A 233 18.34 2.33 26.28
N SER A 234 17.74 3.31 25.60
CA SER A 234 18.27 4.67 25.55
C SER A 234 18.12 5.42 26.89
N THR A 235 17.16 5.01 27.74
CA THR A 235 16.86 5.72 29.00
C THR A 235 17.12 4.90 30.27
N ARG A 236 17.11 3.57 30.18
CA ARG A 236 17.35 2.63 31.29
C ARG A 236 17.60 1.21 30.79
N THR A 237 18.07 0.34 31.69
CA THR A 237 18.10 -1.12 31.50
C THR A 237 16.80 -1.76 32.02
N TYR A 238 16.53 -2.99 31.58
CA TYR A 238 15.33 -3.75 31.95
C TYR A 238 15.72 -5.11 32.53
N ALA A 239 14.92 -5.60 33.49
CA ALA A 239 15.06 -6.95 34.02
C ALA A 239 14.59 -7.99 32.98
N SER A 240 13.59 -7.64 32.18
CA SER A 240 13.05 -8.50 31.14
C SER A 240 12.66 -7.74 29.87
N TYR A 241 12.55 -8.47 28.78
CA TYR A 241 12.07 -8.02 27.49
C TYR A 241 10.91 -8.89 27.05
N ALA A 242 9.87 -8.27 26.53
CA ALA A 242 8.65 -8.94 26.13
C ALA A 242 8.32 -8.67 24.66
N PHE A 243 7.77 -9.67 23.98
CA PHE A 243 7.27 -9.54 22.61
C PHE A 243 5.79 -9.94 22.52
N ILE A 244 5.02 -9.15 21.77
CA ILE A 244 3.64 -9.50 21.41
C ILE A 244 3.52 -9.48 19.88
N GLY A 245 3.25 -10.65 19.32
CA GLY A 245 3.06 -10.89 17.89
C GLY A 245 1.64 -10.63 17.40
N HIS A 246 1.46 -10.70 16.08
CA HIS A 246 0.16 -10.68 15.42
C HIS A 246 -0.55 -12.03 15.53
N SER A 247 -1.86 -11.99 15.80
CA SER A 247 -2.74 -13.16 16.03
C SER A 247 -2.70 -14.18 14.88
N SER A 248 -2.60 -13.70 13.64
CA SER A 248 -2.59 -14.55 12.42
C SER A 248 -1.31 -15.36 12.21
N ASN A 249 -0.38 -15.38 13.16
CA ASN A 249 0.94 -16.00 13.04
C ASN A 249 1.63 -15.63 11.71
N ALA A 250 1.65 -14.35 11.35
CA ALA A 250 2.23 -13.91 10.09
C ALA A 250 3.78 -14.02 10.14
N TYR A 251 4.40 -14.43 9.03
CA TYR A 251 5.87 -14.53 8.94
C TYR A 251 6.59 -13.25 9.40
N TRP A 252 6.17 -12.06 8.95
CA TRP A 252 6.81 -10.79 9.37
C TRP A 252 6.76 -10.58 10.87
N SER A 253 5.71 -11.07 11.54
CA SER A 253 5.58 -10.96 13.00
C SER A 253 6.52 -11.93 13.69
N ARG A 254 6.60 -13.19 13.21
CA ARG A 254 7.56 -14.16 13.73
C ARG A 254 9.00 -13.70 13.51
N ASP A 255 9.30 -13.19 12.32
CA ASP A 255 10.62 -12.70 11.94
C ASP A 255 11.10 -11.56 12.85
N ARG A 256 10.20 -10.61 13.15
CA ARG A 256 10.41 -9.55 14.17
C ARG A 256 10.64 -10.15 15.56
N GLY A 257 9.83 -11.12 15.98
CA GLY A 257 9.94 -11.80 17.28
C GLY A 257 11.25 -12.58 17.47
N THR A 258 11.65 -13.38 16.48
CA THR A 258 12.91 -14.13 16.48
C THR A 258 14.11 -13.18 16.57
N ARG A 259 14.16 -12.16 15.72
CA ARG A 259 15.25 -11.17 15.75
C ARG A 259 15.30 -10.39 17.05
N PHE A 260 14.13 -10.05 17.62
CA PHE A 260 14.09 -9.33 18.90
C PHE A 260 14.59 -10.22 20.04
N ARG A 261 14.16 -11.49 20.10
CA ARG A 261 14.67 -12.50 21.05
C ARG A 261 16.18 -12.65 20.97
N GLU A 262 16.73 -12.74 19.76
CA GLU A 262 18.18 -12.82 19.55
C GLU A 262 18.89 -11.54 19.99
N GLY A 263 18.36 -10.37 19.62
CA GLY A 263 18.94 -9.07 19.94
C GLY A 263 18.97 -8.74 21.44
N VAL A 264 18.05 -9.29 22.24
CA VAL A 264 17.98 -9.06 23.70
C VAL A 264 18.54 -10.21 24.53
N LYS A 265 19.07 -11.27 23.90
CA LYS A 265 19.55 -12.50 24.57
C LYS A 265 20.54 -12.24 25.71
N ASN A 266 21.40 -11.23 25.56
CA ASN A 266 22.42 -10.87 26.55
C ASN A 266 22.04 -9.64 27.40
N LEU A 267 20.81 -9.14 27.28
CA LEU A 267 20.35 -7.92 27.97
C LEU A 267 19.40 -8.19 29.12
N GLY A 268 18.62 -9.28 29.07
CA GLY A 268 17.65 -9.65 30.11
C GLY A 268 16.80 -10.86 29.73
N CYS A 269 15.90 -11.27 30.61
CA CYS A 269 15.01 -12.42 30.37
C CYS A 269 14.02 -12.12 29.23
N PHE A 270 13.88 -13.03 28.27
CA PHE A 270 12.94 -12.89 27.16
C PHE A 270 11.61 -13.59 27.44
N HIS A 271 10.51 -12.90 27.16
CA HIS A 271 9.15 -13.42 27.23
C HIS A 271 8.38 -13.14 25.94
N GLU A 272 7.54 -14.08 25.51
CA GLU A 272 6.67 -13.91 24.35
C GLU A 272 5.24 -14.26 24.75
N TYR A 273 4.28 -13.41 24.37
CA TYR A 273 2.89 -13.71 24.58
C TYR A 273 2.40 -14.69 23.51
N THR A 274 2.07 -15.91 23.94
CA THR A 274 1.54 -16.99 23.10
C THR A 274 0.11 -17.38 23.48
N GLY A 275 -0.59 -16.51 24.20
CA GLY A 275 -1.97 -16.73 24.64
C GLY A 275 -3.01 -16.49 23.53
N PRO A 276 -4.31 -16.49 23.88
CA PRO A 276 -5.39 -16.21 22.95
C PRO A 276 -5.27 -14.83 22.28
N SER A 277 -5.94 -14.67 21.13
CA SER A 277 -5.93 -13.41 20.37
C SER A 277 -6.37 -12.23 21.21
N ILE A 278 -5.56 -11.17 21.25
CA ILE A 278 -5.83 -9.93 22.01
C ILE A 278 -6.93 -9.05 21.37
N GLU A 279 -7.56 -9.56 20.32
CA GLU A 279 -8.75 -8.99 19.68
C GLU A 279 -10.05 -9.47 20.37
N THR A 280 -9.99 -10.49 21.22
CA THR A 280 -11.15 -10.99 22.00
C THR A 280 -11.06 -10.57 23.46
N ILE A 281 -12.21 -10.57 24.15
CA ILE A 281 -12.30 -10.24 25.58
C ILE A 281 -11.48 -11.24 26.41
N GLU A 282 -11.55 -12.53 26.08
CA GLU A 282 -10.80 -13.59 26.75
C GLU A 282 -9.30 -13.41 26.57
N GLY A 283 -8.86 -13.04 25.36
CA GLY A 283 -7.45 -12.78 25.09
C GLY A 283 -6.92 -11.54 25.81
N VAL A 284 -7.72 -10.47 25.92
CA VAL A 284 -7.38 -9.31 26.75
C VAL A 284 -7.25 -9.70 28.22
N SER A 285 -8.18 -10.51 28.75
CA SER A 285 -8.11 -11.01 30.13
C SER A 285 -6.84 -11.84 30.40
N ALA A 286 -6.53 -12.78 29.50
CA ALA A 286 -5.30 -13.58 29.56
C ALA A 286 -4.02 -12.70 29.47
N LEU A 287 -4.06 -11.64 28.67
CA LEU A 287 -2.98 -10.68 28.53
C LEU A 287 -2.73 -9.91 29.84
N VAL A 288 -3.78 -9.48 30.54
CA VAL A 288 -3.69 -8.81 31.85
C VAL A 288 -2.95 -9.70 32.85
N ASP A 289 -3.35 -10.97 32.95
CA ASP A 289 -2.72 -11.92 33.88
C ASP A 289 -1.26 -12.20 33.53
N TRP A 290 -0.94 -12.29 32.24
CA TRP A 290 0.43 -12.47 31.78
C TRP A 290 1.31 -11.26 32.10
N MET A 291 0.83 -10.03 31.88
CA MET A 291 1.58 -8.80 32.17
C MET A 291 1.85 -8.60 33.68
N LYS A 292 0.92 -9.03 34.55
CA LYS A 292 1.13 -9.02 36.00
C LYS A 292 2.34 -9.87 36.41
N ARG A 293 2.53 -11.02 35.77
CA ARG A 293 3.64 -11.96 36.03
C ARG A 293 4.98 -11.57 35.41
N LEU A 294 5.02 -10.63 34.46
CA LEU A 294 6.28 -10.20 33.84
C LEU A 294 7.22 -9.56 34.89
N PRO A 295 8.51 -9.95 34.93
CA PRO A 295 9.51 -9.28 35.75
C PRO A 295 9.66 -7.81 35.34
N LYS A 296 9.51 -6.89 36.30
CA LYS A 296 9.59 -5.44 36.07
C LYS A 296 10.93 -4.89 36.58
N PRO A 297 11.49 -3.86 35.92
CA PRO A 297 10.98 -3.19 34.74
C PRO A 297 11.11 -4.03 33.46
N CYS A 298 10.15 -3.90 32.55
CA CYS A 298 10.12 -4.66 31.28
C CYS A 298 10.14 -3.73 30.04
N GLY A 299 10.92 -4.12 29.03
CA GLY A 299 10.88 -3.50 27.69
C GLY A 299 9.98 -4.31 26.75
N LEU A 300 8.83 -3.77 26.39
CA LEU A 300 7.82 -4.45 25.57
C LEU A 300 7.90 -3.98 24.10
N PHE A 301 8.12 -4.94 23.20
CA PHE A 301 8.11 -4.74 21.75
C PHE A 301 6.84 -5.33 21.12
N LEU A 302 6.07 -4.49 20.44
CA LEU A 302 4.87 -4.89 19.71
C LEU A 302 5.21 -5.09 18.24
N ALA A 303 4.70 -6.18 17.66
CA ALA A 303 4.97 -6.49 16.27
C ALA A 303 4.41 -5.44 15.28
N THR A 304 3.38 -4.68 15.65
CA THR A 304 2.81 -3.58 14.86
C THR A 304 2.03 -2.62 15.78
N ASP A 305 1.81 -1.38 15.35
CA ASP A 305 1.05 -0.38 16.11
C ASP A 305 -0.38 -0.82 16.43
N HIS A 306 -1.02 -1.61 15.55
CA HIS A 306 -2.41 -2.04 15.73
C HIS A 306 -2.66 -2.82 17.02
N LEU A 307 -1.63 -3.47 17.58
CA LEU A 307 -1.72 -4.20 18.85
C LEU A 307 -1.80 -3.25 20.06
N ALA A 308 -1.42 -1.98 19.90
CA ALA A 308 -1.28 -1.05 21.01
C ALA A 308 -2.59 -0.77 21.73
N THR A 309 -3.72 -0.70 21.03
CA THR A 309 -5.02 -0.43 21.67
C THR A 309 -5.34 -1.47 22.73
N SER A 310 -5.30 -2.76 22.38
CA SER A 310 -5.56 -3.86 23.32
C SER A 310 -4.47 -3.97 24.40
N VAL A 311 -3.20 -3.78 24.05
CA VAL A 311 -2.08 -3.84 24.99
C VAL A 311 -2.16 -2.74 26.04
N PHE A 312 -2.41 -1.49 25.64
CA PHE A 312 -2.52 -0.36 26.56
C PHE A 312 -3.75 -0.49 27.45
N HIS A 313 -4.85 -1.04 26.91
CA HIS A 313 -6.03 -1.35 27.69
C HIS A 313 -5.72 -2.41 28.77
N ALA A 314 -5.05 -3.51 28.39
CA ALA A 314 -4.65 -4.55 29.34
C ALA A 314 -3.66 -4.04 30.41
N LEU A 315 -2.67 -3.23 30.03
CA LEU A 315 -1.74 -2.61 30.99
C LEU A 315 -2.49 -1.73 32.01
N ARG A 316 -3.49 -0.96 31.55
CA ARG A 316 -4.36 -0.18 32.44
C ARG A 316 -5.17 -1.05 33.39
N MET A 317 -5.81 -2.11 32.89
CA MET A 317 -6.55 -3.07 33.74
C MET A 317 -5.64 -3.79 34.74
N ALA A 318 -4.38 -4.00 34.39
CA ALA A 318 -3.38 -4.58 35.26
C ALA A 318 -2.81 -3.59 36.29
N HIS A 319 -3.18 -2.31 36.23
CA HIS A 319 -2.57 -1.22 36.98
C HIS A 319 -1.05 -1.15 36.79
N ILE A 320 -0.58 -1.40 35.56
CA ILE A 320 0.84 -1.36 35.20
C ILE A 320 1.16 -0.06 34.46
N HIS A 321 2.14 0.69 34.95
CA HIS A 321 2.45 2.02 34.45
C HIS A 321 3.40 2.02 33.25
N ILE A 322 3.05 2.83 32.25
CA ILE A 322 3.88 3.11 31.09
C ILE A 322 4.42 4.55 31.22
N PRO A 323 5.74 4.81 31.05
CA PRO A 323 6.81 3.84 30.82
C PRO A 323 7.43 3.27 32.12
N HIS A 324 6.89 3.61 33.30
CA HIS A 324 7.57 3.40 34.58
C HIS A 324 7.86 1.94 34.93
N GLU A 325 6.92 1.05 34.68
CA GLU A 325 7.08 -0.38 34.90
C GLU A 325 7.31 -1.13 33.60
N ILE A 326 6.55 -0.78 32.56
CA ILE A 326 6.70 -1.35 31.23
C ILE A 326 6.83 -0.23 30.21
N ALA A 327 7.98 -0.15 29.54
CA ALA A 327 8.15 0.72 28.38
C ALA A 327 7.67 -0.01 27.13
N VAL A 328 6.97 0.69 26.23
CA VAL A 328 6.34 0.06 25.06
C VAL A 328 6.80 0.72 23.78
N ILE A 329 7.23 -0.08 22.80
CA ILE A 329 7.59 0.36 21.46
C ILE A 329 6.99 -0.58 20.41
N SER A 330 6.61 -0.04 19.26
CA SER A 330 6.03 -0.78 18.13
C SER A 330 6.75 -0.46 16.81
N VAL A 331 6.23 -0.97 15.70
CA VAL A 331 6.71 -0.72 14.33
C VAL A 331 5.53 -0.28 13.46
N ASP A 332 5.84 0.52 12.44
CA ASP A 332 5.02 1.01 11.31
C ASP A 332 4.64 2.51 11.42
N ASN A 333 4.69 3.11 12.62
CA ASN A 333 4.31 4.50 12.93
C ASN A 333 2.94 4.94 12.34
N VAL A 334 1.92 4.11 12.53
CA VAL A 334 0.53 4.40 12.22
C VAL A 334 0.04 5.53 13.12
N THR A 335 0.15 6.76 12.62
CA THR A 335 0.13 7.98 13.44
C THR A 335 -1.16 8.14 14.25
N HIS A 336 -2.30 7.78 13.67
CA HIS A 336 -3.59 7.86 14.33
C HIS A 336 -3.74 6.88 15.52
N ILE A 337 -3.03 5.76 15.51
CA ILE A 337 -3.01 4.82 16.65
C ILE A 337 -2.01 5.32 17.68
N CYS A 338 -0.79 5.66 17.23
CA CYS A 338 0.28 6.06 18.14
C CYS A 338 -0.06 7.32 18.96
N GLN A 339 -0.81 8.26 18.37
CA GLN A 339 -1.22 9.50 19.01
C GLN A 339 -2.51 9.39 19.84
N ASN A 340 -3.24 8.27 19.76
CA ASN A 340 -4.52 8.10 20.44
C ASN A 340 -4.45 7.20 21.68
N VAL A 341 -3.43 6.36 21.79
CA VAL A 341 -3.15 5.65 23.05
C VAL A 341 -2.50 6.59 24.06
N THR A 342 -2.74 6.36 25.35
CA THR A 342 -2.21 7.17 26.45
C THR A 342 -1.43 6.28 27.42
N PRO A 343 -0.13 6.56 27.66
CA PRO A 343 0.70 7.58 26.99
C PRO A 343 0.88 7.32 25.49
N ASN A 344 1.28 8.33 24.70
CA ASN A 344 1.47 8.14 23.26
C ASN A 344 2.60 7.14 22.97
N LEU A 345 2.39 6.30 21.95
CA LEU A 345 3.23 5.16 21.61
C LEU A 345 4.43 5.55 20.75
N THR A 346 5.64 5.25 21.22
CA THR A 346 6.85 5.27 20.42
C THR A 346 6.81 4.16 19.38
N SER A 347 7.14 4.49 18.13
CA SER A 347 7.09 3.51 17.03
C SER A 347 8.23 3.70 16.05
N VAL A 348 8.74 2.58 15.51
CA VAL A 348 9.73 2.55 14.45
C VAL A 348 9.06 2.83 13.11
N MET A 349 9.44 3.91 12.44
CA MET A 349 8.89 4.32 11.15
C MET A 349 9.66 3.66 10.00
N VAL A 350 9.00 2.73 9.31
CA VAL A 350 9.56 2.00 8.16
C VAL A 350 9.47 2.86 6.90
N ASN A 351 10.47 2.76 6.01
CA ASN A 351 10.44 3.52 4.75
C ASN A 351 9.61 2.77 3.67
N PHE A 352 8.29 2.74 3.84
CA PHE A 352 7.39 2.05 2.92
C PHE A 352 7.38 2.65 1.52
N SER A 353 7.52 3.98 1.39
CA SER A 353 7.65 4.61 0.06
C SER A 353 8.88 4.12 -0.69
N LYS A 354 10.01 3.88 -0.02
CA LYS A 354 11.18 3.28 -0.67
C LYS A 354 10.90 1.89 -1.22
N ALA A 355 10.02 1.12 -0.60
CA ALA A 355 9.65 -0.19 -1.10
C ALA A 355 8.99 -0.10 -2.50
N GLY A 356 8.11 0.88 -2.70
CA GLY A 356 7.46 1.16 -3.98
C GLY A 356 8.41 1.71 -5.04
N GLU A 357 9.33 2.60 -4.64
CA GLU A 357 10.41 3.07 -5.53
C GLU A 357 11.29 1.93 -6.04
N ASN A 358 11.73 1.07 -5.13
CA ASN A 358 12.50 -0.13 -5.45
C ASN A 358 11.75 -1.02 -6.43
N ALA A 359 10.42 -1.17 -6.28
CA ALA A 359 9.63 -1.99 -7.19
C ALA A 359 9.63 -1.45 -8.62
N ILE A 360 9.54 -0.14 -8.81
CA ILE A 360 9.64 0.51 -10.13
C ILE A 360 11.06 0.41 -10.70
N GLU A 361 12.09 0.57 -9.86
CA GLU A 361 13.48 0.42 -10.29
C GLU A 361 13.77 -1.01 -10.78
N LEU A 362 13.32 -2.02 -10.03
CA LEU A 362 13.41 -3.43 -10.42
C LEU A 362 12.62 -3.71 -11.69
N LEU A 363 11.41 -3.15 -11.81
CA LEU A 363 10.59 -3.30 -13.01
C LEU A 363 11.29 -2.74 -14.24
N LYS A 364 11.83 -1.52 -14.16
CA LYS A 364 12.61 -0.90 -15.24
C LYS A 364 13.78 -1.78 -15.64
N ARG A 365 14.59 -2.21 -14.67
CA ARG A 365 15.73 -3.11 -14.91
C ARG A 365 15.30 -4.37 -15.65
N ARG A 366 14.18 -4.98 -15.26
CA ARG A 366 13.66 -6.21 -15.86
C ARG A 366 13.10 -5.99 -17.28
N ILE A 367 12.44 -4.86 -17.53
CA ILE A 367 11.96 -4.48 -18.87
C ILE A 367 13.14 -4.28 -19.83
N GLU A 368 14.17 -3.55 -19.38
CA GLU A 368 15.37 -3.28 -20.19
C GLU A 368 16.22 -4.53 -20.41
N ASN A 369 16.31 -5.39 -19.38
CA ASN A 369 17.12 -6.60 -19.41
C ASN A 369 16.30 -7.82 -18.92
N PRO A 370 15.47 -8.43 -19.78
CA PRO A 370 14.56 -9.52 -19.39
C PRO A 370 15.27 -10.75 -18.80
N LYS A 371 16.50 -11.01 -19.26
CA LYS A 371 17.33 -12.15 -18.83
C LYS A 371 18.23 -11.87 -17.62
N SER A 372 18.13 -10.68 -17.02
CA SER A 372 18.95 -10.33 -15.86
C SER A 372 18.73 -11.30 -14.68
N PRO A 373 19.71 -11.55 -13.82
CA PRO A 373 19.47 -12.41 -12.64
C PRO A 373 18.41 -11.76 -11.75
N VAL A 374 17.65 -12.58 -11.04
CA VAL A 374 16.71 -12.11 -10.02
C VAL A 374 17.47 -11.29 -8.97
N LYS A 375 16.92 -10.12 -8.63
CA LYS A 375 17.52 -9.18 -7.71
C LYS A 375 16.54 -8.82 -6.60
N THR A 376 17.06 -8.81 -5.38
CA THR A 376 16.37 -8.26 -4.22
C THR A 376 16.95 -6.89 -3.90
N LEU A 377 16.09 -5.89 -3.73
CA LEU A 377 16.46 -4.62 -3.10
C LEU A 377 15.84 -4.56 -1.71
N THR A 378 16.61 -4.09 -0.74
CA THR A 378 16.12 -3.89 0.62
C THR A 378 15.72 -2.43 0.85
N TYR A 379 14.79 -2.21 1.77
CA TYR A 379 14.50 -0.89 2.32
C TYR A 379 14.51 -0.97 3.84
N GLY A 380 15.01 0.09 4.47
CA GLY A 380 15.17 0.16 5.92
C GLY A 380 14.07 0.98 6.59
N ILE A 381 14.48 1.67 7.64
CA ILE A 381 13.65 2.58 8.41
C ILE A 381 13.99 4.04 8.08
N ILE A 382 13.04 4.94 8.33
CA ILE A 382 13.31 6.38 8.38
C ILE A 382 13.88 6.75 9.75
N GLY A 383 13.38 6.13 10.82
CA GLY A 383 13.87 6.35 12.18
C GLY A 383 12.88 5.90 13.25
N VAL A 384 13.15 6.25 14.50
CA VAL A 384 12.24 6.01 15.63
C VAL A 384 11.52 7.30 15.98
N VAL A 385 10.19 7.28 15.97
CA VAL A 385 9.37 8.41 16.40
C VAL A 385 9.13 8.27 17.90
N LYS A 386 10.00 8.92 18.68
CA LYS A 386 9.98 8.89 20.16
C LYS A 386 8.74 9.58 20.71
N ARG A 387 8.06 8.92 21.66
CA ARG A 387 6.91 9.44 22.39
C ARG A 387 7.00 9.01 23.86
N ALA A 388 5.95 9.28 24.64
CA ALA A 388 5.95 9.10 26.08
C ALA A 388 6.08 7.62 26.53
N SER A 389 5.70 6.64 25.69
CA SER A 389 5.76 5.21 26.06
C SER A 389 7.16 4.61 26.21
N THR A 390 8.21 5.31 25.76
CA THR A 390 9.63 4.99 26.01
C THR A 390 10.37 6.13 26.71
N SER A 391 9.65 7.13 27.22
CA SER A 391 10.28 8.26 27.91
C SER A 391 10.96 7.80 29.20
N ARG A 392 11.92 8.61 29.67
CA ARG A 392 12.65 8.32 30.89
C ARG A 392 11.66 8.18 32.05
N PRO A 393 11.67 7.06 32.79
CA PRO A 393 10.74 6.87 33.88
C PRO A 393 11.09 7.85 35.02
N TYR A 394 10.06 8.32 35.72
CA TYR A 394 10.25 9.03 36.97
C TYR A 394 10.85 8.08 38.01
N THR A 395 11.82 8.58 38.77
CA THR A 395 12.46 7.84 39.85
C THR A 395 11.64 7.88 41.14
N ASP A 396 10.86 8.94 41.34
CA ASP A 396 10.08 9.15 42.55
C ASP A 396 8.67 8.54 42.43
N LYS A 397 8.35 7.57 43.28
CA LYS A 397 7.03 6.91 43.32
C LYS A 397 5.88 7.90 43.57
N ARG A 398 6.12 8.98 44.32
CA ARG A 398 5.09 10.00 44.57
C ARG A 398 4.68 10.67 43.27
N LEU A 399 5.65 10.92 42.39
CA LEU A 399 5.39 11.51 41.08
C LEU A 399 4.67 10.53 40.14
N VAL A 400 5.06 9.26 40.16
CA VAL A 400 4.36 8.19 39.40
C VAL A 400 2.89 8.14 39.81
N ASN A 401 2.62 8.05 41.12
CA ASN A 401 1.26 8.04 41.67
C ASN A 401 0.47 9.30 41.31
N ALA A 402 1.10 10.49 41.36
CA ALA A 402 0.45 11.75 41.00
C ALA A 402 0.00 11.77 39.53
N VAL A 403 0.89 11.38 38.62
CA VAL A 403 0.61 11.35 37.18
C VAL A 403 -0.47 10.31 36.87
N GLU A 404 -0.43 9.15 37.53
CA GLU A 404 -1.49 8.15 37.44
C GLU A 404 -2.83 8.68 37.94
N PHE A 405 -2.85 9.28 39.12
CA PHE A 405 -4.07 9.81 39.72
C PHE A 405 -4.73 10.84 38.79
N ILE A 406 -3.92 11.71 38.17
CA ILE A 406 -4.41 12.65 37.15
C ILE A 406 -4.98 11.90 35.94
N ALA A 407 -4.25 10.93 35.38
CA ALA A 407 -4.67 10.21 34.18
C ALA A 407 -5.98 9.41 34.37
N ASN A 408 -6.17 8.82 35.56
CA ASN A 408 -7.34 8.01 35.87
C ASN A 408 -8.57 8.84 36.28
N ASN A 409 -8.35 10.03 36.85
CA ASN A 409 -9.42 10.81 37.48
C ASN A 409 -9.63 12.19 36.84
N SER A 410 -8.96 12.52 35.72
CA SER A 410 -9.05 13.86 35.11
C SER A 410 -10.49 14.29 34.81
N CYS A 411 -11.37 13.34 34.48
CA CYS A 411 -12.78 13.59 34.19
C CYS A 411 -13.66 13.69 35.44
N SER A 412 -13.20 13.20 36.59
CA SER A 412 -13.95 13.11 37.85
C SER A 412 -13.82 14.37 38.72
N ARG A 413 -13.66 15.55 38.11
CA ARG A 413 -13.55 16.87 38.79
C ARG A 413 -12.45 16.96 39.86
N ILE A 414 -11.31 16.32 39.66
CA ILE A 414 -10.17 16.45 40.58
C ILE A 414 -9.58 17.87 40.61
N SER A 415 -9.05 18.26 41.76
CA SER A 415 -8.31 19.50 42.03
C SER A 415 -6.82 19.23 42.20
N SER A 416 -5.99 20.29 42.23
CA SER A 416 -4.58 20.14 42.57
C SER A 416 -4.38 19.56 43.97
N LYS A 417 -5.30 19.83 44.90
CA LYS A 417 -5.22 19.35 46.28
C LYS A 417 -5.34 17.83 46.34
N ASP A 418 -6.27 17.25 45.58
CA ASP A 418 -6.48 15.79 45.55
C ASP A 418 -5.22 15.06 45.07
N VAL A 419 -4.51 15.65 44.08
CA VAL A 419 -3.22 15.13 43.61
C VAL A 419 -2.16 15.25 44.70
N THR A 420 -2.06 16.40 45.39
CA THR A 420 -1.05 16.57 46.46
C THR A 420 -1.30 15.63 47.64
N ASP A 421 -2.57 15.38 47.97
CA ASP A 421 -2.97 14.46 49.03
C ASP A 421 -2.59 13.02 48.65
N CYS A 422 -2.78 12.63 47.38
CA CYS A 422 -2.31 11.34 46.84
C CYS A 422 -0.79 11.17 46.90
N MET A 423 -0.02 12.26 46.75
CA MET A 423 1.44 12.24 46.85
C MET A 423 1.97 12.06 48.28
N GLY A 424 1.13 12.24 49.30
CA GLY A 424 1.51 12.09 50.71
C GLY A 424 2.60 13.07 51.17
N CYS A 425 2.66 14.28 50.61
CA CYS A 425 3.63 15.30 50.97
C CYS A 425 3.02 16.71 50.98
N SER A 426 3.76 17.72 51.46
CA SER A 426 3.26 19.09 51.52
C SER A 426 2.98 19.65 50.12
N ARG A 427 1.97 20.53 49.98
CA ARG A 427 1.60 21.13 48.69
C ARG A 427 2.77 21.80 47.96
N ARG A 428 3.63 22.52 48.70
CA ARG A 428 4.84 23.16 48.14
C ARG A 428 5.80 22.12 47.57
N MET A 429 6.07 21.05 48.33
CA MET A 429 6.94 19.96 47.88
C MET A 429 6.36 19.25 46.67
N ALA A 430 5.05 18.97 46.68
CA ALA A 430 4.36 18.32 45.57
C ALA A 430 4.47 19.14 44.27
N GLU A 431 4.15 20.43 44.31
CA GLU A 431 4.27 21.33 43.14
C GLU A 431 5.71 21.47 42.66
N GLU A 432 6.68 21.59 43.57
CA GLU A 432 8.09 21.70 43.22
C GLU A 432 8.61 20.40 42.60
N LEU A 433 8.30 19.25 43.20
CA LEU A 433 8.67 17.93 42.70
C LEU A 433 8.07 17.68 41.32
N PHE A 434 6.78 17.98 41.16
CA PHE A 434 6.04 17.79 39.91
C PHE A 434 6.61 18.70 38.81
N ARG A 435 6.80 19.98 39.08
CA ARG A 435 7.34 20.94 38.10
C ARG A 435 8.78 20.63 37.70
N ARG A 436 9.62 20.24 38.66
CA ARG A 436 11.02 19.88 38.41
C ARG A 436 11.16 18.73 37.41
N HIS A 437 10.23 17.77 37.45
CA HIS A 437 10.33 16.56 36.62
C HIS A 437 9.44 16.60 35.36
N THR A 438 8.30 17.29 35.40
CA THR A 438 7.35 17.35 34.27
C THR A 438 7.43 18.65 33.47
N GLY A 439 8.09 19.69 34.02
CA GLY A 439 8.16 21.02 33.43
C GLY A 439 6.89 21.86 33.60
N VAL A 440 5.80 21.30 34.14
CA VAL A 440 4.50 21.96 34.28
C VAL A 440 3.99 21.88 35.72
N SER A 441 3.03 22.74 36.08
CA SER A 441 2.31 22.63 37.35
C SER A 441 1.32 21.47 37.36
N ILE A 442 0.90 21.04 38.55
CA ILE A 442 -0.14 20.01 38.72
C ILE A 442 -1.43 20.42 38.02
N LEU A 443 -1.84 21.69 38.16
CA LEU A 443 -3.04 22.23 37.52
C LEU A 443 -2.97 22.15 35.99
N GLN A 444 -1.82 22.50 35.40
CA GLN A 444 -1.61 22.41 33.95
C GLN A 444 -1.69 20.95 33.47
N ALA A 445 -1.14 20.00 34.24
CA ALA A 445 -1.24 18.59 33.91
C ALA A 445 -2.69 18.07 33.94
N ILE A 446 -3.49 18.46 34.94
CA ILE A 446 -4.93 18.15 34.99
C ILE A 446 -5.65 18.71 33.76
N GLN A 447 -5.40 19.98 33.42
CA GLN A 447 -6.02 20.63 32.26
C GLN A 447 -5.64 19.92 30.95
N ALA A 448 -4.35 19.59 30.77
CA ALA A 448 -3.86 18.88 29.60
C ALA A 448 -4.50 17.48 29.46
N ALA A 449 -4.63 16.73 30.55
CA ALA A 449 -5.31 15.43 30.56
C ALA A 449 -6.78 15.55 30.14
N ARG A 450 -7.51 16.55 30.64
CA ARG A 450 -8.91 16.80 30.24
C ARG A 450 -9.03 17.16 28.76
N ILE A 451 -8.12 17.99 28.24
CA ILE A 451 -8.09 18.35 26.82
C ILE A 451 -7.79 17.13 25.94
N ALA A 452 -6.89 16.23 26.37
CA ALA A 452 -6.63 14.99 25.66
C ALA A 452 -7.88 14.10 25.56
N THR A 453 -8.62 13.94 26.67
CA THR A 453 -9.90 13.21 26.66
C THR A 453 -10.91 13.85 25.73
N ALA A 454 -11.05 15.18 25.77
CA ALA A 454 -11.99 15.89 24.90
C ALA A 454 -11.66 15.71 23.42
N LYS A 455 -10.37 15.76 23.03
CA LYS A 455 -9.94 15.49 21.65
C LYS A 455 -10.37 14.09 21.19
N ASN A 456 -10.25 13.08 22.06
CA ASN A 456 -10.68 11.72 21.76
C ASN A 456 -12.21 11.62 21.59
N LEU A 457 -12.99 12.26 22.47
CA LEU A 457 -14.46 12.29 22.35
C LEU A 457 -14.93 13.04 21.10
N LEU A 458 -14.26 14.13 20.75
CA LEU A 458 -14.53 14.87 19.51
C LEU A 458 -14.22 14.04 18.27
N LYS A 459 -13.17 13.22 18.31
CA LYS A 459 -12.77 12.35 17.21
C LYS A 459 -13.77 11.21 16.98
N ASN A 460 -14.23 10.57 18.05
CA ASN A 460 -15.15 9.44 17.96
C ASN A 460 -16.58 9.84 17.54
N GLY A 461 -16.97 11.11 17.66
CA GLY A 461 -18.27 11.63 17.21
C GLY A 461 -19.49 11.26 18.06
N ASN A 462 -19.40 10.25 18.93
CA ASN A 462 -20.55 9.68 19.67
C ASN A 462 -21.18 10.57 20.75
N MET A 463 -20.63 11.75 21.04
CA MET A 463 -21.12 12.66 22.08
C MET A 463 -21.41 14.04 21.49
N ALA A 464 -22.49 14.70 21.93
CA ALA A 464 -22.77 16.06 21.50
C ALA A 464 -21.65 17.01 21.96
N ILE A 465 -21.27 17.98 21.11
CA ILE A 465 -20.14 18.90 21.40
C ILE A 465 -20.34 19.63 22.73
N ASP A 466 -21.59 19.99 23.05
CA ASP A 466 -21.91 20.77 24.24
C ASP A 466 -21.92 19.94 25.54
N ASP A 467 -21.94 18.60 25.45
CA ASP A 467 -21.87 17.68 26.60
C ASP A 467 -20.41 17.31 26.96
N ILE A 468 -19.47 17.47 26.03
CA ILE A 468 -18.06 17.13 26.25
C ILE A 468 -17.43 17.89 27.44
N PRO A 469 -17.65 19.19 27.63
CA PRO A 469 -17.08 19.93 28.76
C PRO A 469 -17.43 19.32 30.13
N SER A 470 -18.70 18.98 30.33
CA SER A 470 -19.17 18.41 31.60
C SER A 470 -18.59 17.02 31.82
N PHE A 471 -18.52 16.20 30.77
CA PHE A 471 -17.88 14.89 30.80
C PHE A 471 -16.38 14.97 31.13
N CYS A 472 -15.69 15.99 30.63
CA CYS A 472 -14.28 16.23 30.93
C CYS A 472 -14.04 16.90 32.30
N GLY A 473 -15.07 17.04 33.15
CA GLY A 473 -14.93 17.54 34.52
C GLY A 473 -14.87 19.06 34.65
N TYR A 474 -15.46 19.81 33.71
CA TYR A 474 -15.63 21.26 33.80
C TYR A 474 -17.07 21.65 34.11
N ASP A 475 -17.27 22.55 35.07
CA ASP A 475 -18.60 23.11 35.38
C ASP A 475 -19.04 24.18 34.38
N SER A 476 -18.08 24.88 33.76
CA SER A 476 -18.35 25.95 32.79
C SER A 476 -17.93 25.54 31.38
N THR A 477 -18.92 25.32 30.51
CA THR A 477 -18.72 25.10 29.08
C THR A 477 -17.99 26.27 28.41
N ALA A 478 -18.27 27.51 28.82
CA ALA A 478 -17.62 28.70 28.26
C ALA A 478 -16.12 28.74 28.60
N PHE A 479 -15.77 28.44 29.85
CA PHE A 479 -14.38 28.34 30.27
C PHE A 479 -13.66 27.21 29.53
N PHE A 480 -14.29 26.04 29.42
CA PHE A 480 -13.71 24.93 28.67
C PHE A 480 -13.46 25.26 27.20
N LYS A 481 -14.43 25.88 26.50
CA LYS A 481 -14.28 26.33 25.10
C LYS A 481 -13.06 27.26 24.95
N THR A 482 -12.84 28.15 25.91
CA THR A 482 -11.70 29.06 25.93
C THR A 482 -10.38 28.33 26.12
N VAL A 483 -10.30 27.43 27.11
CA VAL A 483 -9.11 26.61 27.37
C VAL A 483 -8.81 25.72 26.15
N PHE A 484 -9.81 25.03 25.60
CA PHE A 484 -9.63 24.18 24.42
C PHE A 484 -9.08 24.95 23.23
N ARG A 485 -9.65 26.12 22.92
CA ARG A 485 -9.16 26.96 21.82
C ARG A 485 -7.75 27.46 22.07
N ARG A 486 -7.41 27.84 23.30
CA ARG A 486 -6.06 28.26 23.67
C ARG A 486 -5.03 27.14 23.49
N GLU A 487 -5.34 25.93 23.94
CA GLU A 487 -4.42 24.79 23.90
C GLU A 487 -4.31 24.14 22.50
N THR A 488 -5.36 24.26 21.66
CA THR A 488 -5.41 23.57 20.36
C THR A 488 -5.31 24.49 19.15
N GLY A 489 -5.48 25.80 19.34
CA GLY A 489 -5.55 26.78 18.26
C GLY A 489 -6.88 26.79 17.49
N MET A 490 -7.83 25.91 17.81
CA MET A 490 -9.09 25.75 17.08
C MET A 490 -10.26 25.45 18.02
N THR A 491 -11.48 25.71 17.57
CA THR A 491 -12.70 25.39 18.31
C THR A 491 -12.96 23.88 18.30
N MET A 492 -13.74 23.39 19.27
CA MET A 492 -14.14 21.98 19.32
C MET A 492 -14.84 21.51 18.04
N ARG A 493 -15.66 22.37 17.42
CA ARG A 493 -16.38 22.07 16.18
C ARG A 493 -15.43 21.95 15.00
N GLU A 494 -14.49 22.88 14.85
CA GLU A 494 -13.44 22.81 13.83
C GLU A 494 -12.58 21.56 14.01
N TRP A 495 -12.21 21.24 15.25
CA TRP A 495 -11.47 20.02 15.56
C TRP A 495 -12.22 18.77 15.12
N ARG A 496 -13.51 18.63 15.50
CA ARG A 496 -14.35 17.49 15.09
C ARG A 496 -14.48 17.40 13.58
N ASN A 497 -14.71 18.50 12.88
CA ASN A 497 -14.87 18.48 11.42
C ASN A 497 -13.57 18.06 10.71
N LYS A 498 -12.42 18.43 11.26
CA LYS A 498 -11.10 18.14 10.66
C LYS A 498 -10.59 16.74 10.98
N PHE A 499 -10.87 16.24 12.19
CA PHE A 499 -10.25 15.02 12.72
C PHE A 499 -11.24 13.92 13.10
N GLY A 500 -12.55 14.18 13.03
CA GLY A 500 -13.59 13.20 13.34
C GLY A 500 -13.62 12.06 12.33
N ASP A 501 -13.89 10.84 12.80
CA ASP A 501 -14.12 9.70 11.93
C ASP A 501 -15.43 9.93 11.15
N GLN A 502 -15.36 10.01 9.82
CA GLN A 502 -16.51 10.29 8.93
C GLN A 502 -17.44 9.07 8.73
N SER A 503 -17.38 8.08 9.62
CA SER A 503 -18.11 6.81 9.51
C SER A 503 -19.38 6.73 10.37
N VAL A 504 -19.99 7.88 10.70
CA VAL A 504 -21.28 7.95 11.40
C VAL A 504 -22.26 8.80 10.62
#